data_AF-H0UUY8-F1
#
_entry.id   AF-H0UUY8-F1
#
_cell.length_a   1.000
_cell.length_b   1.000
_cell.length_c   1.000
_cell.angle_alpha   90.00
_cell.angle_beta   90.00
_cell.angle_gamma   90.00
#
_symmetry.space_group_name_H-M   'P 1'
#
loop_
_entity.id
_entity.type
_entity.pdbx_description
1 polymer ?
#
loop_
_entity_poly.entity_id
_entity_poly.type
_entity_poly.pdbx_seq_one_letter_code
_entity_poly.pdbx_strand_id
1 'polypeptide(L)'
;MSGTLRRAAAALLRWGRGSGGVGLQGTGVRAAGSGAGGGQAEQLDALVKKDKVVVFLKGTPEQPQCGFSNAVVQILRLHGVRDYAAYNVLDDPDLRQGIKDYSNWPTIPQVYLNGEFVGGCDILLQMHQNGDLVEELKKLGIRSALLDEKQDQDSK
;
A
#
# COMPACT_ATOMS: atom_id res chain seq x y z
N MET A 1 32.70 38.88 1.31
CA MET A 1 34.03 38.22 1.35
C MET A 1 33.79 36.78 0.91
N SER A 2 33.92 36.54 -0.39
CA SER A 2 35.05 35.81 -1.00
C SER A 2 35.06 34.32 -0.57
N GLY A 3 34.94 33.33 -1.45
CA GLY A 3 35.20 33.40 -2.88
C GLY A 3 34.74 32.19 -3.69
N THR A 4 34.70 32.47 -4.97
CA THR A 4 34.48 31.59 -6.11
C THR A 4 35.82 30.99 -6.57
N LEU A 5 35.73 29.94 -7.40
CA LEU A 5 36.66 29.48 -8.44
C LEU A 5 37.67 28.36 -8.11
N ARG A 6 37.54 27.24 -8.85
CA ARG A 6 38.43 26.73 -9.94
C ARG A 6 38.09 25.23 -10.17
N ARG A 7 37.52 24.77 -11.29
CA ARG A 7 38.05 24.52 -12.67
C ARG A 7 39.29 23.61 -12.77
N ALA A 8 39.11 22.42 -13.35
CA ALA A 8 39.94 21.71 -14.37
C ALA A 8 39.20 20.36 -14.69
N ALA A 9 38.88 19.88 -15.91
CA ALA A 9 39.44 19.86 -17.27
C ALA A 9 40.26 18.59 -17.62
N ALA A 10 40.08 18.12 -18.87
CA ALA A 10 40.70 16.99 -19.61
C ALA A 10 40.02 15.61 -19.42
N ALA A 11 39.33 14.98 -20.40
CA ALA A 11 39.61 14.68 -21.81
C ALA A 11 40.71 13.62 -22.03
N LEU A 12 40.51 12.78 -23.07
CA LEU A 12 41.25 11.59 -23.56
C LEU A 12 40.42 10.31 -23.33
N LEU A 13 40.18 9.39 -24.27
CA LEU A 13 40.71 9.18 -25.62
C LEU A 13 39.74 8.33 -26.45
N ARG A 14 40.00 8.36 -27.75
CA ARG A 14 39.20 7.91 -28.88
C ARG A 14 39.70 6.53 -29.36
N TRP A 15 38.81 5.59 -29.62
CA TRP A 15 39.01 4.44 -30.51
C TRP A 15 37.62 3.93 -30.90
N GLY A 16 37.26 3.52 -32.11
CA GLY A 16 37.97 3.30 -33.35
C GLY A 16 36.96 2.70 -34.33
N ARG A 17 36.97 3.23 -35.55
CA ARG A 17 36.24 2.88 -36.78
C ARG A 17 36.09 1.36 -37.06
N GLY A 18 34.93 0.97 -37.61
CA GLY A 18 34.72 -0.32 -38.28
C GLY A 18 33.53 -0.29 -39.25
N SER A 19 33.81 -0.36 -40.56
CA SER A 19 32.86 -0.37 -41.67
C SER A 19 32.43 -1.79 -42.05
N GLY A 20 31.19 -1.92 -42.56
CA GLY A 20 30.86 -2.87 -43.63
C GLY A 20 30.04 -4.11 -43.25
N GLY A 21 28.93 -4.32 -43.94
CA GLY A 21 28.21 -5.61 -43.94
C GLY A 21 26.73 -5.52 -44.34
N VAL A 22 26.45 -5.38 -45.64
CA VAL A 22 25.15 -5.71 -46.25
C VAL A 22 24.95 -7.22 -46.18
N GLY A 23 23.79 -7.68 -45.69
CA GLY A 23 23.46 -9.09 -45.53
C GLY A 23 21.96 -9.31 -45.35
N LEU A 24 21.39 -10.00 -46.33
CA LEU A 24 20.01 -10.45 -46.53
C LEU A 24 19.29 -11.11 -45.32
N GLN A 25 17.98 -10.85 -45.28
CA GLN A 25 16.87 -11.79 -45.05
C GLN A 25 16.82 -12.61 -43.75
N GLY A 26 15.80 -12.30 -42.96
CA GLY A 26 15.22 -13.20 -41.98
C GLY A 26 13.90 -12.61 -41.48
N THR A 27 12.78 -13.10 -42.01
CA THR A 27 11.44 -12.91 -41.45
C THR A 27 11.37 -13.56 -40.07
N GLY A 28 11.89 -12.85 -39.06
CA GLY A 28 11.68 -13.15 -37.66
C GLY A 28 10.44 -12.41 -37.19
N VAL A 29 9.41 -13.18 -36.83
CA VAL A 29 8.18 -12.71 -36.22
C VAL A 29 8.52 -11.74 -35.09
N ARG A 30 8.12 -10.47 -35.25
CA ARG A 30 8.10 -9.52 -34.14
C ARG A 30 6.96 -9.96 -33.22
N ALA A 31 7.30 -10.70 -32.17
CA ALA A 31 6.44 -10.80 -31.00
C ALA A 31 6.41 -9.41 -30.33
N ALA A 32 5.51 -8.57 -30.80
CA ALA A 32 4.98 -7.47 -30.01
C ALA A 32 4.04 -8.10 -28.96
N GLY A 33 4.63 -8.58 -27.87
CA GLY A 33 3.94 -8.79 -26.60
C GLY A 33 4.11 -7.53 -25.77
N SER A 34 3.03 -6.78 -25.64
CA SER A 34 2.91 -5.49 -24.96
C SER A 34 3.46 -5.49 -23.53
N GLY A 35 4.08 -4.37 -23.13
CA GLY A 35 4.27 -4.02 -21.72
C GLY A 35 2.92 -4.03 -20.97
N ALA A 36 2.86 -4.25 -19.66
CA ALA A 36 3.75 -3.74 -18.64
C ALA A 36 4.17 -4.81 -17.64
N GLY A 37 5.48 -4.98 -17.44
CA GLY A 37 6.03 -5.68 -16.29
C GLY A 37 6.00 -4.76 -15.07
N GLY A 38 4.83 -4.62 -14.46
CA GLY A 38 4.71 -4.26 -13.06
C GLY A 38 4.06 -5.45 -12.36
N GLY A 39 4.81 -6.12 -11.50
CA GLY A 39 4.34 -7.36 -10.86
C GLY A 39 3.08 -7.14 -10.02
N GLN A 40 2.35 -8.21 -9.71
CA GLN A 40 1.18 -8.16 -8.80
C GLN A 40 1.51 -7.45 -7.48
N ALA A 41 2.75 -7.58 -6.98
CA ALA A 41 3.22 -6.86 -5.80
C ALA A 41 3.28 -5.33 -5.98
N GLU A 42 3.62 -4.83 -7.17
CA GLU A 42 3.67 -3.38 -7.46
C GLU A 42 2.25 -2.79 -7.53
N GLN A 43 1.30 -3.56 -8.06
CA GLN A 43 -0.12 -3.18 -8.05
C GLN A 43 -0.64 -3.10 -6.61
N LEU A 44 -0.35 -4.09 -5.77
CA LEU A 44 -0.75 -4.11 -4.36
C LEU A 44 -0.09 -2.96 -3.58
N ASP A 45 1.19 -2.69 -3.83
CA ASP A 45 1.91 -1.56 -3.24
C ASP A 45 1.25 -0.21 -3.57
N ALA A 46 0.82 -0.04 -4.82
CA ALA A 46 0.07 1.14 -5.23
C ALA A 46 -1.31 1.22 -4.54
N LEU A 47 -2.01 0.10 -4.37
CA LEU A 47 -3.32 0.06 -3.72
C LEU A 47 -3.23 0.44 -2.23
N VAL A 48 -2.25 -0.09 -1.49
CA VAL A 48 -2.11 0.20 -0.05
C VAL A 48 -1.64 1.63 0.23
N LYS A 49 -0.95 2.26 -0.73
CA LYS A 49 -0.47 3.65 -0.63
C LYS A 49 -1.47 4.69 -1.17
N LYS A 50 -2.54 4.26 -1.82
CA LYS A 50 -3.54 5.15 -2.44
C LYS A 50 -4.29 5.99 -1.40
N ASP A 51 -4.61 5.38 -0.27
CA ASP A 51 -5.41 5.98 0.80
C ASP A 51 -4.70 5.81 2.15
N LYS A 52 -4.97 6.71 3.10
CA LYS A 52 -4.34 6.67 4.43
C LYS A 52 -4.73 5.42 5.22
N VAL A 53 -5.94 4.91 4.98
CA VAL A 53 -6.46 3.71 5.62
C VAL A 53 -6.98 2.82 4.49
N VAL A 54 -6.42 1.61 4.42
CA VAL A 54 -6.80 0.61 3.42
C VAL A 54 -7.09 -0.70 4.13
N VAL A 55 -8.21 -1.33 3.77
CA VAL A 55 -8.60 -2.64 4.32
C VAL A 55 -8.92 -3.64 3.23
N PHE A 56 -8.46 -4.87 3.43
CA PHE A 56 -8.84 -6.01 2.60
C PHE A 56 -9.80 -6.89 3.40
N LEU A 57 -11.02 -7.06 2.90
CA LEU A 57 -12.13 -7.68 3.62
C LEU A 57 -12.72 -8.84 2.82
N LYS A 58 -13.43 -9.74 3.51
CA LYS A 58 -14.36 -10.68 2.88
C LYS A 58 -15.74 -10.04 2.84
N GLY A 59 -16.19 -9.62 1.65
CA GLY A 59 -17.36 -8.76 1.45
C GLY A 59 -16.99 -7.27 1.47
N THR A 60 -17.98 -6.41 1.65
CA THR A 60 -17.79 -4.94 1.70
C THR A 60 -18.06 -4.41 3.11
N PRO A 61 -17.70 -3.15 3.43
CA PRO A 61 -18.08 -2.54 4.70
C PRO A 61 -19.60 -2.51 4.98
N GLU A 62 -20.41 -2.39 3.93
CA GLU A 62 -21.87 -2.38 4.00
C GLU A 62 -22.42 -3.80 4.19
N GLN A 63 -21.77 -4.78 3.58
CA GLN A 63 -22.18 -6.19 3.57
C GLN A 63 -20.99 -7.11 3.85
N PRO A 64 -20.48 -7.14 5.11
CA PRO A 64 -19.38 -8.01 5.47
C PRO A 64 -19.85 -9.47 5.48
N GLN A 65 -19.09 -10.35 4.82
CA GLN A 65 -19.42 -11.78 4.69
C GLN A 65 -18.62 -12.67 5.65
N CYS A 66 -17.91 -12.06 6.61
CA CYS A 66 -17.13 -12.74 7.62
C CYS A 66 -17.14 -11.96 8.93
N GLY A 67 -17.32 -12.65 10.07
CA GLY A 67 -17.34 -12.02 11.40
C GLY A 67 -16.08 -11.21 11.71
N PHE A 68 -14.90 -11.69 11.32
CA PHE A 68 -13.65 -10.96 11.49
C PHE A 68 -13.58 -9.69 10.63
N SER A 69 -14.06 -9.74 9.38
CA SER A 69 -14.16 -8.54 8.53
C SER A 69 -15.16 -7.54 9.10
N ASN A 70 -16.30 -8.00 9.62
CA ASN A 70 -17.25 -7.13 10.31
C ASN A 70 -16.62 -6.47 11.54
N ALA A 71 -15.86 -7.21 12.35
CA ALA A 71 -15.19 -6.65 13.54
C ALA A 71 -14.23 -5.50 13.17
N VAL A 72 -13.41 -5.64 12.12
CA VAL A 72 -12.56 -4.55 11.61
C VAL A 72 -13.39 -3.33 11.21
N VAL A 73 -14.49 -3.53 10.48
CA VAL A 73 -15.39 -2.44 10.07
C VAL A 73 -16.01 -1.74 11.28
N GLN A 74 -16.45 -2.48 12.29
CA GLN A 74 -17.03 -1.90 13.51
C GLN A 74 -16.00 -1.09 14.29
N ILE A 75 -14.78 -1.59 14.44
CA ILE A 75 -13.70 -0.85 15.12
C ILE A 75 -13.45 0.49 14.41
N LEU A 76 -13.29 0.49 13.08
CA LEU A 76 -13.08 1.73 12.33
C LEU A 76 -14.25 2.71 12.48
N ARG A 77 -15.49 2.21 12.50
CA ARG A 77 -16.69 3.02 12.75
C ARG A 77 -16.72 3.64 14.15
N LEU A 78 -16.34 2.88 15.19
CA LEU A 78 -16.24 3.38 16.57
C LEU A 78 -15.21 4.51 16.69
N HIS A 79 -14.10 4.40 15.97
CA HIS A 79 -13.10 5.48 15.88
C HIS A 79 -13.54 6.65 14.97
N GLY A 80 -14.70 6.57 14.31
CA GLY A 80 -15.18 7.62 13.41
C GLY A 80 -14.44 7.70 12.07
N VAL A 81 -13.70 6.65 11.69
CA VAL A 81 -12.98 6.59 10.41
C VAL A 81 -13.98 6.31 9.29
N ARG A 82 -14.30 7.34 8.51
CA ARG A 82 -15.25 7.25 7.38
C ARG A 82 -14.56 7.08 6.03
N ASP A 83 -13.43 7.77 5.86
CA ASP A 83 -12.69 7.79 4.61
C ASP A 83 -11.58 6.73 4.64
N TYR A 84 -11.90 5.54 4.12
CA TYR A 84 -10.93 4.45 3.91
C TYR A 84 -11.29 3.66 2.65
N ALA A 85 -10.27 3.12 1.99
CA ALA A 85 -10.50 2.20 0.87
C ALA A 85 -10.74 0.78 1.40
N ALA A 86 -11.78 0.13 0.91
CA ALA A 86 -12.08 -1.25 1.21
C ALA A 86 -12.07 -2.08 -0.07
N TYR A 87 -11.28 -3.15 -0.08
CA TYR A 87 -11.17 -4.08 -1.20
C TYR A 87 -11.74 -5.44 -0.81
N ASN A 88 -12.72 -5.92 -1.58
CA ASN A 88 -13.35 -7.22 -1.37
C ASN A 88 -12.52 -8.33 -2.03
N VAL A 89 -11.87 -9.16 -1.22
CA VAL A 89 -11.04 -10.27 -1.72
C VAL A 89 -11.86 -11.46 -2.21
N LEU A 90 -13.18 -11.44 -2.08
CA LEU A 90 -14.04 -12.51 -2.61
C LEU A 90 -14.32 -12.34 -4.10
N ASP A 91 -14.20 -11.11 -4.62
CA ASP A 91 -14.49 -10.80 -6.02
C ASP A 91 -13.32 -11.17 -6.95
N ASP A 92 -12.09 -11.24 -6.40
CA ASP A 92 -10.88 -11.53 -7.15
C ASP A 92 -9.97 -12.53 -6.38
N PRO A 93 -9.83 -13.78 -6.86
CA PRO A 93 -8.93 -14.78 -6.29
C PRO A 93 -7.45 -14.37 -6.31
N ASP A 94 -7.03 -13.63 -7.34
CA ASP A 94 -5.65 -13.17 -7.49
C ASP A 94 -5.35 -12.07 -6.46
N LEU A 95 -6.29 -11.17 -6.22
CA LEU A 95 -6.22 -10.21 -5.11
C LEU A 95 -6.11 -10.93 -3.76
N ARG A 96 -6.94 -11.96 -3.55
CA ARG A 96 -6.98 -12.72 -2.29
C ARG A 96 -5.68 -13.44 -1.98
N GLN A 97 -5.04 -14.03 -2.99
CA GLN A 97 -3.78 -14.73 -2.80
C GLN A 97 -2.62 -13.72 -2.78
N GLY A 98 -2.60 -12.78 -3.72
CA GLY A 98 -1.57 -11.76 -3.84
C GLY A 98 -1.40 -10.93 -2.58
N ILE A 99 -2.49 -10.51 -1.91
CA ILE A 99 -2.37 -9.71 -0.68
C ILE A 99 -1.73 -10.50 0.48
N LYS A 100 -1.97 -11.81 0.57
CA LYS A 100 -1.33 -12.65 1.60
C LYS A 100 0.16 -12.79 1.34
N ASP A 101 0.53 -12.96 0.07
CA ASP A 101 1.92 -13.12 -0.34
C ASP A 101 2.68 -11.79 -0.19
N TYR A 102 2.06 -10.66 -0.57
CA TYR A 102 2.61 -9.31 -0.41
C TYR A 102 2.89 -8.97 1.06
N SER A 103 1.95 -9.27 1.95
CA SER A 103 2.07 -8.96 3.38
C SER A 103 2.84 -10.01 4.17
N ASN A 104 3.16 -11.16 3.55
CA ASN A 104 3.59 -12.38 4.22
C ASN A 104 2.66 -12.76 5.41
N TRP A 105 1.34 -12.63 5.21
CA TRP A 105 0.33 -12.85 6.24
C TRP A 105 -0.81 -13.77 5.75
N PRO A 106 -1.13 -14.87 6.45
CA PRO A 106 -1.98 -15.93 5.89
C PRO A 106 -3.49 -15.64 5.93
N THR A 107 -3.94 -14.63 6.68
CA THR A 107 -5.36 -14.40 6.97
C THR A 107 -5.92 -13.09 6.43
N ILE A 108 -7.25 -13.04 6.35
CA ILE A 108 -8.07 -11.88 5.97
C ILE A 108 -9.12 -11.74 7.10
N PRO A 109 -9.41 -10.54 7.60
CA PRO A 109 -9.06 -9.22 7.06
C PRO A 109 -7.60 -8.79 7.29
N GLN A 110 -7.14 -7.84 6.47
CA GLN A 110 -5.86 -7.13 6.66
C GLN A 110 -6.09 -5.61 6.66
N VAL A 111 -5.34 -4.89 7.49
CA VAL A 111 -5.40 -3.44 7.63
C VAL A 111 -4.05 -2.81 7.35
N TYR A 112 -4.07 -1.75 6.57
CA TYR A 112 -2.91 -0.93 6.23
C TYR A 112 -3.18 0.51 6.63
N LEU A 113 -2.17 1.14 7.22
CA LEU A 113 -2.16 2.55 7.59
C LEU A 113 -0.98 3.21 6.90
N ASN A 114 -1.23 4.24 6.08
CA ASN A 114 -0.22 4.96 5.30
C ASN A 114 0.67 4.05 4.43
N GLY A 115 0.08 2.98 3.86
CA GLY A 115 0.82 1.99 3.07
C GLY A 115 1.61 0.96 3.88
N GLU A 116 1.62 1.05 5.21
CA GLU A 116 2.29 0.07 6.07
C GLU A 116 1.30 -0.97 6.59
N PHE A 117 1.72 -2.24 6.59
CA PHE A 117 0.92 -3.33 7.12
C PHE A 117 0.85 -3.25 8.65
N VAL A 118 -0.38 -3.18 9.18
CA VAL A 118 -0.62 -3.12 10.63
C VAL A 118 -0.92 -4.51 11.20
N GLY A 119 -1.80 -5.26 10.53
CA GLY A 119 -2.21 -6.57 11.01
C GLY A 119 -3.58 -7.03 10.53
N GLY A 120 -4.05 -8.11 11.14
CA GLY A 120 -5.42 -8.62 10.95
C GLY A 120 -6.39 -8.14 12.03
N CYS A 121 -7.54 -8.82 12.14
CA CYS A 121 -8.62 -8.48 13.08
C CYS A 121 -8.15 -8.43 14.55
N ASP A 122 -7.41 -9.44 15.01
CA ASP A 122 -7.04 -9.56 16.43
C ASP A 122 -6.05 -8.47 16.86
N ILE A 123 -5.09 -8.13 15.99
CA ILE A 123 -4.13 -7.05 16.23
C ILE A 123 -4.87 -5.71 16.29
N LEU A 124 -5.80 -5.46 15.35
CA LEU A 124 -6.59 -4.24 15.35
C LEU A 124 -7.47 -4.11 16.61
N LEU A 125 -8.05 -5.22 17.07
CA LEU A 125 -8.83 -5.27 18.30
C LEU A 125 -7.96 -4.97 19.53
N GLN A 126 -6.74 -5.52 19.59
CA GLN A 126 -5.78 -5.22 20.66
C GLN A 126 -5.40 -3.73 20.65
N MET A 127 -5.06 -3.18 19.48
CA MET A 127 -4.71 -1.77 19.32
C MET A 127 -5.87 -0.83 19.68
N HIS A 128 -7.11 -1.25 19.42
CA HIS A 128 -8.31 -0.54 19.86
C HIS A 128 -8.42 -0.53 21.39
N GLN A 129 -8.23 -1.68 22.04
CA GLN A 129 -8.37 -1.83 23.49
C GLN A 129 -7.28 -1.11 24.28
N ASN A 130 -6.03 -1.16 23.83
CA ASN A 130 -4.90 -0.55 24.52
C ASN A 130 -4.70 0.94 24.17
N GLY A 131 -5.40 1.45 23.15
CA GLY A 131 -5.33 2.84 22.70
C GLY A 131 -4.28 3.12 21.62
N ASP A 132 -3.46 2.15 21.21
CA ASP A 132 -2.44 2.33 20.18
C ASP A 132 -3.05 2.77 18.84
N LEU A 133 -4.25 2.26 18.52
CA LEU A 133 -4.97 2.64 17.29
C LEU A 133 -5.29 4.14 17.27
N VAL A 134 -5.56 4.74 18.43
CA VAL A 134 -5.82 6.18 18.53
C VAL A 134 -4.57 6.98 18.20
N GLU A 135 -3.41 6.58 18.71
CA GLU A 135 -2.15 7.26 18.42
C GLU A 135 -1.73 7.06 16.95
N GLU A 136 -1.94 5.88 16.37
CA GLU A 136 -1.69 5.67 14.94
C GLU A 136 -2.59 6.54 14.06
N LEU A 137 -3.90 6.58 14.31
CA LEU A 137 -4.83 7.44 13.56
C LEU A 137 -4.45 8.93 13.68
N LYS A 138 -4.03 9.37 14.87
CA LYS A 138 -3.57 10.74 15.12
C LYS A 138 -2.33 11.10 14.29
N LYS A 139 -1.36 10.19 14.13
CA LYS A 139 -0.20 10.41 13.23
C LYS A 139 -0.63 10.64 11.78
N LEU A 140 -1.74 10.03 11.36
CA LEU A 140 -2.32 10.22 10.03
C LEU A 140 -3.16 11.51 9.89
N GLY A 141 -3.32 12.26 10.98
CA GLY A 141 -4.21 13.42 11.05
C GLY A 141 -5.69 13.05 11.12
N ILE A 142 -6.01 11.82 11.54
CA ILE A 142 -7.38 11.35 11.74
C ILE A 142 -7.68 11.42 13.25
N ARG A 143 -8.64 12.26 13.65
CA ARG A 143 -9.08 12.34 15.04
C ARG A 143 -10.07 11.22 15.34
N SER A 144 -9.72 10.34 16.28
CA SER A 144 -10.61 9.28 16.76
C SER A 144 -11.79 9.87 17.55
N ALA A 145 -13.03 9.44 17.23
CA ALA A 145 -14.23 9.85 17.96
C ALA A 145 -14.22 9.48 19.46
N LEU A 146 -13.55 8.39 19.82
CA LEU A 146 -13.43 7.93 21.22
C LEU A 146 -12.61 8.88 22.12
N LEU A 147 -11.85 9.82 21.56
CA LEU A 147 -11.13 10.82 22.35
C LEU A 147 -12.08 11.85 22.97
N ASP A 148 -13.20 12.11 22.30
CA ASP A 148 -14.18 13.09 22.76
C ASP A 148 -14.96 12.53 23.97
N GLU A 149 -15.16 11.21 24.04
CA GLU A 149 -15.90 10.54 25.13
C GLU A 149 -15.11 10.42 26.44
N LYS A 150 -13.77 10.30 26.38
CA LYS A 150 -12.92 10.21 27.59
C LYS A 150 -12.85 11.54 28.34
N GLN A 151 -12.87 12.66 27.61
CA GLN A 151 -12.76 14.00 28.21
C GLN A 151 -13.97 14.35 29.09
N ASP A 152 -15.13 13.77 28.78
CA ASP A 152 -16.37 13.92 29.56
C ASP A 152 -16.43 13.03 30.80
N GLN A 153 -15.70 11.91 30.81
CA GLN A 153 -15.64 11.01 31.98
C GLN A 153 -14.62 11.49 33.02
N ASP A 154 -13.50 12.07 32.58
CA ASP A 154 -12.45 12.60 33.47
C ASP A 154 -12.81 13.96 34.11
N SER A 155 -13.86 14.63 33.60
CA SER A 155 -14.33 15.94 34.08
C SER A 155 -15.48 15.87 35.10
N LYS A 156 -15.87 14.66 35.55
CA LYS A 156 -16.97 14.44 36.51
C LYS A 156 -16.50 13.88 37.84
#